data_AF-A0A3P9H7R2-F1
#
_entry.id   AF-A0A3P9H7R2-F1
#
_cell.length_a   1.000
_cell.length_b   1.000
_cell.length_c   1.000
_cell.angle_alpha   90.00
_cell.angle_beta   90.00
_cell.angle_gamma   90.00
#
_symmetry.space_group_name_H-M   'P 1'
#
loop_
_entity.id
_entity.type
_entity.pdbx_description
1 polymer ?
#
loop_
_entity_poly.entity_id
_entity_poly.type
_entity_poly.pdbx_seq_one_letter_code
_entity_poly.pdbx_strand_id
1 'polypeptide(L)'
;MDTFMDEDFRVASNISQETERLDEHKSQALNQSDPLDMFVGMELLLRFKPLFVPLYCLVVVVAGVGNSILLACIMADKKLHNATNFFIGNLAAGDLLMCLSCVPLTASYAFDSHGWAFGRSLCHLVPLLQCATVFASALSLTAIAVDRYIVVAHPVRRRISVWSCGAVTLGVWLLSLTLAAPPSFYTSYVDLRPSGVNLVVCEEFWPNNGNLRLLYSCFILSTSYMIPLLSVSMSYCAITVSLKRYSVPGEQSISQQRWSKRRRKTFSLLVASVLAFALCWLPLQVLNLMMDLDPDFLIIGKRYINLLQVCCHLLAMSSSCYNPFIYASLHSKVRMHLKGYLCPCRNRKSGMVERPTSRS
;
A
#
# COMPACT_ATOMS: atom_id res chain seq x y z
N MET A 1 -26.59 30.34 -66.24
CA MET A 1 -26.59 29.21 -65.29
C MET A 1 -25.19 28.96 -64.74
N ASP A 2 -24.14 29.43 -65.43
CA ASP A 2 -22.74 29.22 -65.04
C ASP A 2 -22.18 30.19 -63.97
N THR A 3 -22.84 31.32 -63.69
CA THR A 3 -22.35 32.30 -62.69
C THR A 3 -22.75 31.97 -61.25
N PHE A 4 -23.77 31.11 -61.05
CA PHE A 4 -24.26 30.75 -59.71
C PHE A 4 -23.51 29.54 -59.13
N MET A 5 -22.98 28.67 -59.99
CA MET A 5 -22.21 27.48 -59.58
C MET A 5 -20.78 27.81 -59.12
N ASP A 6 -20.21 28.93 -59.57
CA ASP A 6 -18.84 29.36 -59.24
C ASP A 6 -18.74 30.03 -57.85
N GLU A 7 -19.81 30.71 -57.42
CA GLU A 7 -19.90 31.30 -56.07
C GLU A 7 -20.05 30.20 -55.00
N ASP A 8 -20.92 29.22 -55.22
CA ASP A 8 -21.11 28.09 -54.29
C ASP A 8 -19.83 27.25 -54.14
N PHE A 9 -19.05 27.08 -55.23
CA PHE A 9 -17.77 26.36 -55.18
C PHE A 9 -16.70 27.14 -54.40
N ARG A 10 -16.66 28.47 -54.51
CA ARG A 10 -15.76 29.34 -53.73
C ARG A 10 -16.13 29.42 -52.25
N VAL A 11 -17.42 29.41 -51.94
CA VAL A 11 -17.89 29.36 -50.55
C VAL A 11 -17.55 28.01 -49.92
N ALA A 12 -17.75 26.90 -50.65
CA ALA A 12 -17.37 25.57 -50.19
C ALA A 12 -15.84 25.42 -50.00
N SER A 13 -15.01 26.01 -50.88
CA SER A 13 -13.55 25.99 -50.74
C SER A 13 -13.05 26.82 -49.56
N ASN A 14 -13.70 27.95 -49.27
CA ASN A 14 -13.33 28.79 -48.13
C ASN A 14 -13.73 28.16 -46.79
N ILE A 15 -14.89 27.50 -46.72
CA ILE A 15 -15.34 26.78 -45.51
C ILE A 15 -14.44 25.57 -45.23
N SER A 16 -14.01 24.84 -46.26
CA SER A 16 -13.07 23.73 -46.10
C SER A 16 -11.69 24.19 -45.65
N GLN A 17 -11.17 25.30 -46.18
CA GLN A 17 -9.92 25.91 -45.71
C GLN A 17 -10.00 26.51 -44.29
N GLU A 18 -11.16 27.04 -43.88
CA GLU A 18 -11.37 27.49 -42.50
C GLU A 18 -11.49 26.31 -41.53
N THR A 19 -12.13 25.21 -41.96
CA THR A 19 -12.25 23.98 -41.15
C THR A 19 -10.89 23.30 -40.99
N GLU A 20 -10.08 23.22 -42.06
CA GLU A 20 -8.70 22.74 -41.99
C GLU A 20 -7.81 23.63 -41.12
N ARG A 21 -7.95 24.97 -41.19
CA ARG A 21 -7.23 25.88 -40.27
C ARG A 21 -7.68 25.76 -38.82
N LEU A 22 -8.97 25.53 -38.57
CA LEU A 22 -9.50 25.31 -37.22
C LEU A 22 -9.01 23.97 -36.66
N ASP A 23 -8.93 22.94 -37.49
CA ASP A 23 -8.43 21.61 -37.12
C ASP A 23 -6.89 21.57 -36.98
N GLU A 24 -6.15 22.38 -37.75
CA GLU A 24 -4.71 22.64 -37.53
C GLU A 24 -4.47 23.41 -36.23
N HIS A 25 -5.26 24.45 -35.93
CA HIS A 25 -5.17 25.17 -34.66
C HIS A 25 -5.55 24.29 -33.46
N LYS A 26 -6.56 23.42 -33.62
CA LYS A 26 -6.99 22.46 -32.60
C LYS A 26 -5.97 21.34 -32.44
N SER A 27 -5.31 20.90 -33.51
CA SER A 27 -4.20 19.93 -33.48
C SER A 27 -2.93 20.53 -32.89
N GLN A 28 -2.60 21.80 -33.17
CA GLN A 28 -1.47 22.50 -32.54
C GLN A 28 -1.72 22.77 -31.05
N ALA A 29 -2.96 23.10 -30.65
CA ALA A 29 -3.34 23.24 -29.25
C ALA A 29 -3.36 21.90 -28.49
N LEU A 30 -3.58 20.77 -29.17
CA LEU A 30 -3.55 19.44 -28.56
C LEU A 30 -2.13 18.85 -28.46
N ASN A 31 -1.20 19.26 -29.34
CA ASN A 31 0.17 18.71 -29.40
C ASN A 31 1.22 19.47 -28.57
N GLN A 32 0.89 20.65 -28.06
CA GLN A 32 1.85 21.45 -27.31
C GLN A 32 1.61 21.30 -25.81
N SER A 33 2.31 20.34 -25.21
CA SER A 33 2.49 20.30 -23.76
C SER A 33 3.23 21.57 -23.32
N ASP A 34 2.50 22.62 -22.94
CA ASP A 34 3.12 23.87 -22.53
C ASP A 34 4.00 23.62 -21.29
N PRO A 35 5.32 23.86 -21.36
CA PRO A 35 6.24 23.65 -20.23
C PRO A 35 5.80 24.40 -18.96
N LEU A 36 5.02 25.48 -19.16
CA LEU A 36 4.44 26.31 -18.12
C LEU A 36 3.48 25.53 -17.21
N ASP A 37 2.67 24.60 -17.74
CA ASP A 37 1.71 23.84 -16.95
C ASP A 37 2.36 22.80 -16.04
N MET A 38 3.45 22.17 -16.50
CA MET A 38 4.26 21.26 -15.69
C MET A 38 4.96 22.01 -14.55
N PHE A 39 5.46 23.23 -14.82
CA PHE A 39 6.06 24.10 -13.82
C PHE A 39 5.05 24.53 -12.75
N VAL A 40 3.83 24.90 -13.17
CA VAL A 40 2.74 25.29 -12.26
C VAL A 40 2.27 24.13 -11.37
N GLY A 41 2.27 22.89 -11.88
CA GLY A 41 1.95 21.70 -11.08
C GLY A 41 2.97 21.42 -9.96
N MET A 42 4.26 21.59 -10.27
CA MET A 42 5.34 21.43 -9.29
C MET A 42 5.30 22.54 -8.22
N GLU A 43 5.06 23.79 -8.62
CA GLU A 43 4.91 24.91 -7.70
C GLU A 43 3.70 24.73 -6.76
N LEU A 44 2.58 24.22 -7.29
CA LEU A 44 1.40 23.90 -6.49
C LEU A 44 1.70 22.83 -5.44
N LEU A 45 2.41 21.76 -5.80
CA LEU A 45 2.81 20.73 -4.85
C LEU A 45 3.71 21.30 -3.75
N LEU A 46 4.71 22.10 -4.12
CA LEU A 46 5.63 22.74 -3.17
C LEU A 46 4.91 23.70 -2.22
N ARG A 47 3.84 24.36 -2.67
CA ARG A 47 2.99 25.19 -1.80
C ARG A 47 2.31 24.39 -0.69
N PHE A 48 1.97 23.12 -0.93
CA PHE A 48 1.39 22.22 0.07
C PHE A 48 2.44 21.40 0.85
N LYS A 49 3.74 21.57 0.56
CA LYS A 49 4.84 20.97 1.34
C LYS A 49 4.68 21.08 2.87
N PRO A 50 4.33 22.25 3.48
CA PRO A 50 4.18 22.35 4.93
C PRO A 50 3.01 21.53 5.49
N LEU A 51 2.09 21.07 4.66
CA LEU A 51 1.00 20.16 5.05
C LEU A 51 1.43 18.69 4.93
N PHE A 52 1.99 18.30 3.78
CA PHE A 52 2.32 16.90 3.50
C PHE A 52 3.52 16.39 4.27
N VAL A 53 4.57 17.21 4.46
CA VAL A 53 5.78 16.77 5.18
C VAL A 53 5.45 16.31 6.61
N PRO A 54 4.70 17.07 7.43
CA PRO A 54 4.26 16.59 8.75
C PRO A 54 3.40 15.32 8.69
N LEU A 55 2.55 15.15 7.66
CA LEU A 55 1.74 13.95 7.50
C LEU A 55 2.60 12.71 7.19
N TYR A 56 3.59 12.83 6.32
CA TYR A 56 4.57 11.76 6.09
C TYR A 56 5.37 11.44 7.35
N CYS A 57 5.83 12.46 8.09
CA CYS A 57 6.48 12.25 9.38
C CYS A 57 5.57 11.52 10.37
N LEU A 58 4.29 11.87 10.43
CA LEU A 58 3.31 11.19 11.27
C LEU A 58 3.16 9.72 10.89
N VAL A 59 3.06 9.41 9.59
CA VAL A 59 3.01 8.02 9.09
C VAL A 59 4.25 7.25 9.52
N VAL A 60 5.45 7.81 9.33
CA VAL A 60 6.72 7.17 9.72
C VAL A 60 6.77 6.91 11.23
N VAL A 61 6.37 7.88 12.05
CA VAL A 61 6.36 7.73 13.51
C VAL A 61 5.34 6.68 13.95
N VAL A 62 4.09 6.76 13.47
CA VAL A 62 3.02 5.85 13.88
C VAL A 62 3.30 4.42 13.40
N ALA A 63 3.64 4.23 12.13
CA ALA A 63 3.98 2.93 11.59
C ALA A 63 5.27 2.38 12.21
N GLY A 64 6.30 3.22 12.36
CA GLY A 64 7.58 2.83 12.95
C GLY A 64 7.45 2.37 14.39
N VAL A 65 6.84 3.20 15.26
CA VAL A 65 6.65 2.86 16.67
C VAL A 65 5.67 1.68 16.82
N GLY A 66 4.55 1.71 16.10
CA GLY A 66 3.52 0.67 16.18
C GLY A 66 4.03 -0.71 15.77
N ASN A 67 4.68 -0.81 14.61
CA ASN A 67 5.21 -2.09 14.12
C ASN A 67 6.42 -2.57 14.94
N SER A 68 7.25 -1.66 15.45
CA SER A 68 8.33 -2.02 16.39
C SER A 68 7.81 -2.64 17.68
N ILE A 69 6.77 -2.04 18.28
CA ILE A 69 6.14 -2.57 19.50
C ILE A 69 5.50 -3.94 19.20
N LEU A 70 4.79 -4.06 18.08
CA LEU A 70 4.16 -5.31 17.67
C LEU A 70 5.20 -6.44 17.52
N LEU A 71 6.29 -6.16 16.81
CA LEU A 71 7.38 -7.10 16.60
C LEU A 71 8.07 -7.49 17.92
N ALA A 72 8.38 -6.50 18.77
CA ALA A 72 8.97 -6.73 20.08
C ALA A 72 8.07 -7.60 20.98
N CYS A 73 6.75 -7.37 20.97
CA CYS A 73 5.80 -8.19 21.72
C CYS A 73 5.79 -9.65 21.25
N ILE A 74 5.83 -9.89 19.94
CA ILE A 74 5.85 -11.23 19.35
C ILE A 74 7.14 -11.95 19.74
N MET A 75 8.29 -11.26 19.72
CA MET A 75 9.58 -11.83 20.09
C MET A 75 9.72 -12.12 21.59
N ALA A 76 9.12 -11.28 22.44
CA ALA A 76 9.26 -11.39 23.90
C ALA A 76 8.35 -12.48 24.51
N ASP A 77 7.13 -12.67 24.00
CA ASP A 77 6.17 -13.63 24.57
C ASP A 77 6.18 -14.95 23.80
N LYS A 78 6.84 -15.97 24.37
CA LYS A 78 6.83 -17.34 23.82
C LYS A 78 5.42 -17.90 23.58
N LYS A 79 4.39 -17.43 24.29
CA LYS A 79 2.99 -17.85 24.06
C LYS A 79 2.44 -17.33 22.73
N LEU A 80 3.07 -16.33 22.13
CA LEU A 80 2.75 -15.80 20.82
C LEU A 80 3.50 -16.51 19.69
N HIS A 81 4.45 -17.42 19.95
CA HIS A 81 5.19 -18.13 18.91
C HIS A 81 4.32 -19.22 18.24
N ASN A 82 3.51 -18.81 17.28
CA ASN A 82 2.72 -19.67 16.40
C ASN A 82 2.82 -19.15 14.95
N ALA A 83 2.45 -20.00 13.98
CA ALA A 83 2.57 -19.70 12.56
C ALA A 83 1.95 -18.35 12.15
N THR A 84 0.78 -18.04 12.66
CA THR A 84 0.09 -16.78 12.32
C THR A 84 0.83 -15.56 12.84
N ASN A 85 1.27 -15.61 14.09
CA ASN A 85 2.00 -14.50 14.69
C ASN A 85 3.39 -14.36 14.07
N PHE A 86 3.97 -15.46 13.54
CA PHE A 86 5.18 -15.39 12.73
C PHE A 86 4.94 -14.57 11.45
N PHE A 87 3.86 -14.83 10.71
CA PHE A 87 3.51 -14.03 9.52
C PHE A 87 3.09 -12.59 9.86
N ILE A 88 2.44 -12.36 11.00
CA ILE A 88 2.18 -10.99 11.51
C ILE A 88 3.51 -10.27 11.82
N GLY A 89 4.49 -10.99 12.37
CA GLY A 89 5.84 -10.46 12.56
C GLY A 89 6.53 -10.13 11.23
N ASN A 90 6.37 -10.99 10.20
CA ASN A 90 6.87 -10.70 8.85
C ASN A 90 6.22 -9.44 8.24
N LEU A 91 4.91 -9.27 8.42
CA LEU A 91 4.20 -8.05 8.01
C LEU A 91 4.77 -6.82 8.73
N ALA A 92 4.94 -6.88 10.05
CA ALA A 92 5.52 -5.78 10.82
C ALA A 92 6.95 -5.44 10.37
N ALA A 93 7.77 -6.44 10.06
CA ALA A 93 9.13 -6.22 9.55
C ALA A 93 9.12 -5.58 8.14
N GLY A 94 8.22 -6.02 7.25
CA GLY A 94 8.04 -5.43 5.92
C GLY A 94 7.55 -3.97 5.99
N ASP A 95 6.57 -3.70 6.86
CA ASP A 95 6.07 -2.35 7.12
C ASP A 95 7.18 -1.42 7.68
N LEU A 96 8.04 -1.93 8.57
CA LEU A 96 9.20 -1.20 9.08
C LEU A 96 10.21 -0.87 7.97
N LEU A 97 10.50 -1.85 7.09
CA LEU A 97 11.38 -1.64 5.96
C LEU A 97 10.82 -0.56 5.02
N MET A 98 9.52 -0.62 4.70
CA MET A 98 8.86 0.37 3.86
C MET A 98 8.85 1.75 4.53
N CYS A 99 8.48 1.85 5.81
CA CYS A 99 8.29 3.15 6.46
C CYS A 99 9.60 3.84 6.86
N LEU A 100 10.66 3.11 7.22
CA LEU A 100 11.93 3.70 7.63
C LEU A 100 12.84 4.02 6.44
N SER A 101 12.75 3.23 5.36
CA SER A 101 13.62 3.39 4.20
C SER A 101 12.89 4.06 3.03
N CYS A 102 11.78 3.51 2.58
CA CYS A 102 11.16 3.95 1.32
C CYS A 102 10.40 5.27 1.47
N VAL A 103 9.60 5.43 2.53
CA VAL A 103 8.75 6.63 2.72
C VAL A 103 9.55 7.93 2.79
N PRO A 104 10.62 8.04 3.61
CA PRO A 104 11.38 9.29 3.71
C PRO A 104 12.10 9.63 2.40
N LEU A 105 12.65 8.63 1.71
CA LEU A 105 13.37 8.83 0.45
C LEU A 105 12.43 9.31 -0.67
N THR A 106 11.24 8.70 -0.80
CA THR A 106 10.24 9.12 -1.78
C THR A 106 9.60 10.46 -1.44
N ALA A 107 9.36 10.74 -0.15
CA ALA A 107 8.89 12.07 0.27
C ALA A 107 9.94 13.15 -0.01
N SER A 108 11.22 12.86 0.24
CA SER A 108 12.31 13.78 -0.10
C SER A 108 12.37 14.02 -1.61
N TYR A 109 12.27 12.98 -2.43
CA TYR A 109 12.24 13.12 -3.89
C TYR A 109 11.06 13.98 -4.37
N ALA A 110 9.86 13.78 -3.81
CA ALA A 110 8.66 14.52 -4.20
C ALA A 110 8.69 16.02 -3.83
N PHE A 111 9.43 16.41 -2.80
CA PHE A 111 9.45 17.79 -2.28
C PHE A 111 10.80 18.52 -2.44
N ASP A 112 11.76 17.91 -3.14
CA ASP A 112 13.03 18.53 -3.51
C ASP A 112 12.92 19.10 -4.93
N SER A 113 13.21 20.40 -5.09
CA SER A 113 13.22 21.07 -6.39
C SER A 113 14.33 20.55 -7.32
N HIS A 114 15.36 19.90 -6.78
CA HIS A 114 16.45 19.29 -7.54
C HIS A 114 16.21 17.82 -7.88
N GLY A 115 15.08 17.25 -7.45
CA GLY A 115 14.71 15.86 -7.70
C GLY A 115 15.51 14.86 -6.87
N TRP A 116 16.05 13.82 -7.51
CA TRP A 116 16.61 12.66 -6.83
C TRP A 116 18.04 12.90 -6.30
N ALA A 117 18.18 13.02 -4.98
CA ALA A 117 19.45 13.33 -4.33
C ALA A 117 20.30 12.11 -3.90
N PHE A 118 19.74 10.89 -3.93
CA PHE A 118 20.34 9.72 -3.25
C PHE A 118 21.21 8.82 -4.14
N GLY A 119 21.52 9.28 -5.36
CA GLY A 119 22.38 8.58 -6.30
C GLY A 119 21.74 7.37 -6.99
N ARG A 120 22.47 6.76 -7.92
CA ARG A 120 21.94 5.73 -8.83
C ARG A 120 21.49 4.45 -8.13
N SER A 121 22.24 3.97 -7.13
CA SER A 121 21.91 2.70 -6.46
C SER A 121 20.56 2.74 -5.76
N LEU A 122 20.28 3.81 -5.01
CA LEU A 122 19.01 3.97 -4.32
C LEU A 122 17.86 4.27 -5.29
N CYS A 123 18.14 4.87 -6.45
CA CYS A 123 17.15 5.09 -7.50
C CYS A 123 16.52 3.78 -8.00
N HIS A 124 17.31 2.70 -8.13
CA HIS A 124 16.75 1.39 -8.48
C HIS A 124 16.24 0.62 -7.26
N LEU A 125 16.91 0.74 -6.10
CA LEU A 125 16.58 -0.03 -4.90
C LEU A 125 15.26 0.40 -4.24
N VAL A 126 14.96 1.69 -4.18
CA VAL A 126 13.77 2.19 -3.48
C VAL A 126 12.47 1.74 -4.17
N PRO A 127 12.29 1.93 -5.49
CA PRO A 127 11.10 1.41 -6.19
C PRO A 127 10.98 -0.11 -6.09
N LEU A 128 12.11 -0.84 -6.18
CA LEU A 128 12.14 -2.29 -6.00
C LEU A 128 11.64 -2.70 -4.61
N LEU A 129 12.17 -2.09 -3.56
CA LEU A 129 11.77 -2.40 -2.18
C LEU A 129 10.33 -2.00 -1.90
N GLN A 130 9.85 -0.87 -2.42
CA GLN A 130 8.44 -0.49 -2.31
C GLN A 130 7.53 -1.55 -2.92
N CYS A 131 7.77 -1.92 -4.18
CA CYS A 131 6.95 -2.90 -4.87
C CYS A 131 7.06 -4.29 -4.21
N ALA A 132 8.26 -4.71 -3.80
CA ALA A 132 8.48 -5.99 -3.13
C ALA A 132 7.78 -6.05 -1.77
N THR A 133 7.78 -4.98 -0.98
CA THR A 133 7.10 -4.95 0.33
C THR A 133 5.58 -4.98 0.20
N VAL A 134 5.01 -4.42 -0.88
CA VAL A 134 3.58 -4.55 -1.22
C VAL A 134 3.22 -6.01 -1.50
N PHE A 135 3.97 -6.68 -2.38
CA PHE A 135 3.75 -8.09 -2.68
C PHE A 135 3.97 -8.99 -1.45
N ALA A 136 5.01 -8.72 -0.67
CA ALA A 136 5.31 -9.48 0.53
C ALA A 136 4.17 -9.35 1.55
N SER A 137 3.55 -8.18 1.65
CA SER A 137 2.38 -7.94 2.49
C SER A 137 1.15 -8.73 2.02
N ALA A 138 0.81 -8.64 0.72
CA ALA A 138 -0.30 -9.37 0.13
C ALA A 138 -0.15 -10.90 0.29
N LEU A 139 1.05 -11.43 0.02
CA LEU A 139 1.36 -12.84 0.17
C LEU A 139 1.37 -13.28 1.65
N SER A 140 1.84 -12.43 2.57
CA SER A 140 1.79 -12.72 4.01
C SER A 140 0.36 -12.76 4.54
N LEU A 141 -0.50 -11.83 4.12
CA LEU A 141 -1.94 -11.86 4.44
C LEU A 141 -2.61 -13.13 3.90
N THR A 142 -2.22 -13.54 2.69
CA THR A 142 -2.68 -14.80 2.08
C THR A 142 -2.21 -16.01 2.89
N ALA A 143 -0.95 -16.05 3.32
CA ALA A 143 -0.40 -17.12 4.14
C ALA A 143 -1.10 -17.20 5.51
N ILE A 144 -1.44 -16.06 6.12
CA ILE A 144 -2.23 -16.00 7.35
C ILE A 144 -3.64 -16.58 7.14
N ALA A 145 -4.30 -16.21 6.03
CA ALA A 145 -5.62 -16.74 5.71
C ALA A 145 -5.58 -18.26 5.51
N VAL A 146 -4.60 -18.77 4.74
CA VAL A 146 -4.41 -20.21 4.52
C VAL A 146 -4.10 -20.98 5.81
N ASP A 147 -3.16 -20.49 6.65
CA ASP A 147 -2.87 -21.08 7.96
C ASP A 147 -4.16 -21.24 8.77
N ARG A 148 -4.97 -20.18 8.78
CA ARG A 148 -6.21 -20.22 9.53
C ARG A 148 -7.25 -21.17 8.93
N TYR A 149 -7.40 -21.20 7.61
CA TYR A 149 -8.26 -22.16 6.94
C TYR A 149 -7.88 -23.60 7.34
N ILE A 150 -6.58 -23.94 7.29
CA ILE A 150 -6.09 -25.27 7.65
C ILE A 150 -6.44 -25.61 9.10
N VAL A 151 -6.22 -24.68 10.03
CA VAL A 151 -6.54 -24.88 11.47
C VAL A 151 -8.05 -25.06 11.71
N VAL A 152 -8.91 -24.61 10.80
CA VAL A 152 -10.38 -24.73 10.89
C VAL A 152 -10.86 -26.01 10.21
N ALA A 153 -10.44 -26.23 8.97
CA ALA A 153 -10.89 -27.34 8.14
C ALA A 153 -10.29 -28.67 8.59
N HIS A 154 -9.07 -28.65 9.14
CA HIS A 154 -8.33 -29.85 9.52
C HIS A 154 -7.78 -29.75 10.95
N PRO A 155 -8.66 -29.83 11.99
CA PRO A 155 -8.26 -29.68 13.39
C PRO A 155 -7.28 -30.76 13.89
N VAL A 156 -7.18 -31.90 13.19
CA VAL A 156 -6.32 -33.05 13.55
C VAL A 156 -4.94 -33.00 12.87
N ARG A 157 -4.73 -32.11 11.88
CA ARG A 157 -3.40 -31.95 11.25
C ARG A 157 -2.41 -31.28 12.19
N ARG A 158 -1.14 -31.74 12.17
CA ARG A 158 -0.04 -31.08 12.88
C ARG A 158 0.06 -29.62 12.45
N ARG A 159 0.21 -28.73 13.43
CA ARG A 159 0.46 -27.29 13.18
C ARG A 159 1.77 -27.13 12.41
N ILE A 160 1.80 -26.13 11.53
CA ILE A 160 2.97 -25.78 10.73
C ILE A 160 4.15 -25.50 11.69
N SER A 161 5.29 -26.14 11.42
CA SER A 161 6.54 -25.92 12.17
C SER A 161 7.06 -24.51 11.92
N VAL A 162 7.75 -23.92 12.90
CA VAL A 162 8.42 -22.61 12.74
C VAL A 162 9.42 -22.63 11.57
N TRP A 163 10.10 -23.76 11.34
CA TRP A 163 10.97 -23.95 10.18
C TRP A 163 10.22 -23.83 8.86
N SER A 164 9.03 -24.42 8.77
CA SER A 164 8.16 -24.30 7.59
C SER A 164 7.64 -22.87 7.43
N CYS A 165 7.34 -22.15 8.52
CA CYS A 165 7.00 -20.72 8.44
C CYS A 165 8.16 -19.87 7.91
N GLY A 166 9.39 -20.18 8.32
CA GLY A 166 10.60 -19.56 7.79
C GLY A 166 10.76 -19.81 6.29
N ALA A 167 10.60 -21.06 5.85
CA ALA A 167 10.65 -21.44 4.44
C ALA A 167 9.58 -20.73 3.59
N VAL A 168 8.33 -20.67 4.09
CA VAL A 168 7.25 -19.93 3.43
C VAL A 168 7.60 -18.45 3.33
N THR A 169 8.13 -17.86 4.39
CA THR A 169 8.50 -16.43 4.41
C THR A 169 9.64 -16.13 3.44
N LEU A 170 10.66 -16.99 3.38
CA LEU A 170 11.71 -16.88 2.37
C LEU A 170 11.13 -16.94 0.95
N GLY A 171 10.23 -17.89 0.69
CA GLY A 171 9.53 -17.99 -0.59
C GLY A 171 8.68 -16.74 -0.91
N VAL A 172 8.02 -16.16 0.09
CA VAL A 172 7.26 -14.90 -0.05
C VAL A 172 8.18 -13.77 -0.50
N TRP A 173 9.34 -13.59 0.13
CA TRP A 173 10.28 -12.53 -0.24
C TRP A 173 10.91 -12.74 -1.62
N LEU A 174 11.33 -13.98 -1.95
CA LEU A 174 11.89 -14.30 -3.26
C LEU A 174 10.87 -14.09 -4.39
N LEU A 175 9.62 -14.52 -4.18
CA LEU A 175 8.54 -14.28 -5.13
C LEU A 175 8.24 -12.78 -5.26
N SER A 176 8.19 -12.06 -4.13
CA SER A 176 7.91 -10.62 -4.14
C SER A 176 8.98 -9.81 -4.88
N LEU A 177 10.26 -10.13 -4.67
CA LEU A 177 11.37 -9.50 -5.38
C LEU A 177 11.34 -9.82 -6.87
N THR A 178 11.02 -11.06 -7.24
CA THR A 178 10.86 -11.47 -8.65
C THR A 178 9.73 -10.69 -9.33
N LEU A 179 8.58 -10.56 -8.66
CA LEU A 179 7.42 -9.82 -9.19
C LEU A 179 7.65 -8.30 -9.24
N ALA A 180 8.49 -7.77 -8.33
CA ALA A 180 8.85 -6.36 -8.25
C ALA A 180 10.03 -5.96 -9.16
N ALA A 181 10.71 -6.92 -9.78
CA ALA A 181 11.88 -6.68 -10.60
C ALA A 181 11.60 -5.86 -11.88
N PRO A 182 10.49 -6.09 -12.64
CA PRO A 182 10.30 -5.40 -13.91
C PRO A 182 10.30 -3.87 -13.82
N PRO A 183 9.55 -3.20 -12.91
CA PRO A 183 9.62 -1.75 -12.73
C PRO A 183 11.01 -1.23 -12.41
N SER A 184 11.75 -1.97 -11.58
CA SER A 184 13.11 -1.59 -11.19
C SER A 184 14.10 -1.66 -12.37
N PHE A 185 13.92 -2.62 -13.28
CA PHE A 185 14.71 -2.72 -14.51
C PHE A 185 14.41 -1.59 -15.49
N TYR A 186 13.15 -1.14 -15.56
CA TYR A 186 12.76 -0.01 -16.41
C TYR A 186 12.96 1.36 -15.76
N THR A 187 13.30 1.41 -14.46
CA THR A 187 13.69 2.66 -13.79
C THR A 187 15.02 3.16 -14.35
N SER A 188 15.11 4.44 -14.73
CA SER A 188 16.36 5.06 -15.17
C SER A 188 16.73 6.27 -14.31
N TYR A 189 18.04 6.38 -14.04
CA TYR A 189 18.65 7.54 -13.41
C TYR A 189 19.16 8.49 -14.49
N VAL A 190 18.59 9.69 -14.56
CA VAL A 190 18.96 10.72 -15.55
C VAL A 190 19.41 11.99 -14.83
N ASP A 191 20.65 12.37 -15.04
CA ASP A 191 21.24 13.58 -14.49
C ASP A 191 21.27 14.69 -15.55
N LEU A 192 20.44 15.72 -15.36
CA LEU A 192 20.30 16.82 -16.32
C LEU A 192 21.23 18.02 -16.00
N ARG A 193 22.01 17.94 -14.92
CA ARG A 193 22.95 19.01 -14.53
C ARG A 193 23.95 19.37 -15.64
N PRO A 194 24.52 18.42 -16.41
CA PRO A 194 25.40 18.74 -17.54
C PRO A 194 24.72 19.53 -18.66
N SER A 195 23.40 19.42 -18.78
CA SER A 195 22.59 20.14 -19.78
C SER A 195 22.16 21.53 -19.30
N GLY A 196 22.66 22.01 -18.16
CA GLY A 196 22.32 23.31 -17.57
C GLY A 196 21.04 23.32 -16.72
N VAL A 197 20.37 22.18 -16.55
CA VAL A 197 19.15 22.04 -15.74
C VAL A 197 19.51 21.35 -14.43
N ASN A 198 19.37 22.05 -13.29
CA ASN A 198 19.72 21.49 -11.98
C ASN A 198 18.64 20.54 -11.43
N LEU A 199 18.44 19.41 -12.12
CA LEU A 199 17.43 18.39 -11.84
C LEU A 199 17.99 16.98 -12.09
N VAL A 200 17.70 16.05 -11.18
CA VAL A 200 17.97 14.62 -11.35
C VAL A 200 16.66 13.85 -11.32
N VAL A 201 16.38 13.07 -12.37
CA VAL A 201 15.14 12.31 -12.51
C VAL A 201 15.41 10.84 -12.24
N CYS A 202 14.54 10.22 -11.45
CA CYS A 202 14.54 8.79 -11.16
C CYS A 202 13.14 8.23 -11.39
N GLU A 203 12.85 7.81 -12.62
CA GLU A 203 11.52 7.36 -13.03
C GLU A 203 11.56 6.16 -13.97
N GLU A 204 10.40 5.54 -14.17
CA GLU A 204 10.21 4.36 -15.01
C GLU A 204 10.06 4.74 -16.49
N PHE A 205 11.02 4.32 -17.31
CA PHE A 205 11.01 4.48 -18.76
C PHE A 205 10.71 3.14 -19.42
N TRP A 206 9.43 2.84 -19.59
CA TRP A 206 8.99 1.65 -20.32
C TRP A 206 9.16 1.87 -21.83
N PRO A 207 9.59 0.86 -22.60
CA PRO A 207 9.71 0.98 -24.06
C PRO A 207 8.35 1.32 -24.69
N ASN A 208 8.38 2.01 -25.85
CA ASN A 208 7.29 2.77 -26.48
C ASN A 208 6.01 2.00 -26.87
N ASN A 209 5.83 0.77 -26.37
CA ASN A 209 4.68 -0.10 -26.55
C ASN A 209 3.87 -0.13 -25.25
N GLY A 210 3.20 0.98 -24.88
CA GLY A 210 2.50 1.19 -23.59
C GLY A 210 1.66 0.01 -23.06
N ASN A 211 1.25 -0.90 -23.94
CA ASN A 211 0.69 -2.23 -23.65
C ASN A 211 1.43 -3.03 -22.56
N LEU A 212 2.77 -3.02 -22.51
CA LEU A 212 3.51 -3.82 -21.53
C LEU A 212 3.40 -3.27 -20.10
N ARG A 213 3.52 -1.94 -19.95
CA ARG A 213 3.33 -1.24 -18.68
C ARG A 213 1.90 -1.41 -18.19
N LEU A 214 0.91 -1.21 -19.08
CA LEU A 214 -0.50 -1.43 -18.79
C LEU A 214 -0.80 -2.87 -18.35
N LEU A 215 -0.26 -3.87 -19.07
CA LEU A 215 -0.40 -5.28 -18.71
C LEU A 215 0.17 -5.56 -17.32
N TYR A 216 1.34 -4.99 -17.01
CA TYR A 216 1.98 -5.13 -15.71
C TYR A 216 1.18 -4.44 -14.58
N SER A 217 0.69 -3.21 -14.80
CA SER A 217 -0.19 -2.50 -13.87
C SER A 217 -1.47 -3.30 -13.57
N CYS A 218 -2.11 -3.86 -14.60
CA CYS A 218 -3.26 -4.76 -14.46
C CYS A 218 -2.91 -6.06 -13.71
N PHE A 219 -1.73 -6.62 -13.96
CA PHE A 219 -1.24 -7.81 -13.28
C PHE A 219 -0.97 -7.55 -11.80
N ILE A 220 -0.34 -6.42 -11.43
CA ILE A 220 -0.16 -6.01 -10.03
C ILE A 220 -1.52 -5.89 -9.35
N LEU A 221 -2.45 -5.15 -9.97
CA LEU A 221 -3.77 -4.91 -9.40
C LEU A 221 -4.51 -6.23 -9.20
N SER A 222 -4.49 -7.12 -10.18
CA SER A 222 -5.16 -8.42 -10.09
C SER A 222 -4.53 -9.30 -9.01
N THR A 223 -3.20 -9.46 -9.05
CA THR A 223 -2.46 -10.34 -8.14
C THR A 223 -2.51 -9.85 -6.69
N SER A 224 -2.33 -8.54 -6.47
CA SER A 224 -2.27 -7.94 -5.12
C SER A 224 -3.64 -7.83 -4.44
N TYR A 225 -4.74 -7.88 -5.20
CA TYR A 225 -6.10 -7.76 -4.67
C TYR A 225 -6.86 -9.08 -4.70
N MET A 226 -6.90 -9.77 -5.84
CA MET A 226 -7.73 -10.97 -5.99
C MET A 226 -7.21 -12.11 -5.12
N ILE A 227 -5.89 -12.32 -5.06
CA ILE A 227 -5.32 -13.43 -4.28
C ILE A 227 -5.62 -13.27 -2.77
N PRO A 228 -5.31 -12.13 -2.12
CA PRO A 228 -5.63 -11.96 -0.71
C PRO A 228 -7.13 -11.98 -0.43
N LEU A 229 -7.95 -11.32 -1.27
CA LEU A 229 -9.40 -11.26 -1.06
C LEU A 229 -10.06 -12.63 -1.20
N LEU A 230 -9.70 -13.41 -2.22
CA LEU A 230 -10.23 -14.76 -2.40
C LEU A 230 -9.79 -15.68 -1.26
N SER A 231 -8.51 -15.64 -0.87
CA SER A 231 -7.99 -16.46 0.23
C SER A 231 -8.71 -16.18 1.55
N VAL A 232 -8.92 -14.91 1.87
CA VAL A 232 -9.64 -14.47 3.08
C VAL A 232 -11.11 -14.84 3.01
N SER A 233 -11.75 -14.67 1.85
CA SER A 233 -13.16 -15.01 1.64
C SER A 233 -13.40 -16.50 1.82
N MET A 234 -12.59 -17.36 1.18
CA MET A 234 -12.65 -18.81 1.34
C MET A 234 -12.44 -19.22 2.81
N SER A 235 -11.44 -18.62 3.47
CA SER A 235 -11.17 -18.87 4.88
C SER A 235 -12.39 -18.51 5.74
N TYR A 236 -12.92 -17.29 5.59
CA TYR A 236 -14.08 -16.78 6.33
C TYR A 236 -15.33 -17.64 6.14
N CYS A 237 -15.60 -18.06 4.89
CA CYS A 237 -16.69 -18.99 4.57
C CYS A 237 -16.52 -20.33 5.28
N ALA A 238 -15.34 -20.95 5.17
CA ALA A 238 -15.04 -22.23 5.81
C ALA A 238 -15.21 -22.19 7.34
N ILE A 239 -14.83 -21.07 7.97
CA ILE A 239 -15.02 -20.85 9.41
C ILE A 239 -16.49 -20.74 9.76
N THR A 240 -17.23 -19.93 9.00
CA THR A 240 -18.66 -19.71 9.26
C THR A 240 -19.43 -21.02 9.12
N VAL A 241 -19.11 -21.82 8.10
CA VAL A 241 -19.70 -23.16 7.90
C VAL A 241 -19.29 -24.12 9.01
N SER A 242 -18.02 -24.16 9.39
CA SER A 242 -17.52 -25.00 10.49
C SER A 242 -18.20 -24.67 11.81
N LEU A 243 -18.30 -23.39 12.17
CA LEU A 243 -18.98 -22.95 13.40
C LEU A 243 -20.47 -23.28 13.39
N LYS A 244 -21.13 -23.22 12.23
CA LYS A 244 -22.53 -23.66 12.08
C LYS A 244 -22.68 -25.17 12.22
N ARG A 245 -21.80 -25.97 11.61
CA ARG A 245 -21.83 -27.45 11.69
C ARG A 245 -21.51 -27.99 13.10
N TYR A 246 -20.59 -27.35 13.82
CA TYR A 246 -20.27 -27.71 15.21
C TYR A 246 -21.26 -27.17 16.24
N SER A 247 -22.24 -26.35 15.82
CA SER A 247 -23.40 -26.00 16.64
C SER A 247 -24.42 -27.14 16.59
N VAL A 248 -24.05 -28.29 17.17
CA VAL A 248 -24.96 -29.43 17.39
C VAL A 248 -26.11 -28.96 18.32
N PRO A 249 -27.36 -29.43 18.15
CA PRO A 249 -28.47 -29.05 19.02
C PRO A 249 -28.17 -29.47 20.47
N GLY A 250 -27.88 -28.50 21.33
CA GLY A 250 -27.53 -28.69 22.74
C GLY A 250 -26.90 -27.42 23.33
N GLU A 251 -27.09 -27.19 24.63
CA GLU A 251 -26.56 -26.02 25.35
C GLU A 251 -25.03 -25.92 25.16
N GLN A 252 -24.56 -24.94 24.40
CA GLN A 252 -23.13 -24.74 24.21
C GLN A 252 -22.51 -24.30 25.53
N SER A 253 -21.50 -25.03 26.01
CA SER A 253 -20.68 -24.60 27.14
C SER A 253 -20.20 -23.16 26.96
N ILE A 254 -20.21 -22.38 28.06
CA ILE A 254 -19.70 -21.00 28.11
C ILE A 254 -18.26 -20.91 27.56
N SER A 255 -17.44 -21.94 27.77
CA SER A 255 -16.07 -22.00 27.24
C SER A 255 -16.03 -22.12 25.71
N GLN A 256 -16.94 -22.89 25.13
CA GLN A 256 -17.07 -23.11 23.69
C GLN A 256 -17.60 -21.86 22.96
N GLN A 257 -18.58 -21.17 23.56
CA GLN A 257 -19.06 -19.87 23.06
C GLN A 257 -17.98 -18.78 23.11
N ARG A 258 -17.19 -18.71 24.20
CA ARG A 258 -16.07 -17.76 24.30
C ARG A 258 -14.99 -18.07 23.27
N TRP A 259 -14.70 -19.35 23.04
CA TRP A 259 -13.72 -19.79 22.06
C TRP A 259 -14.14 -19.43 20.62
N SER A 260 -15.39 -19.70 20.24
CA SER A 260 -15.93 -19.36 18.91
C SER A 260 -15.95 -17.84 18.68
N LYS A 261 -16.39 -17.05 19.66
CA LYS A 261 -16.36 -15.57 19.61
C LYS A 261 -14.95 -15.03 19.43
N ARG A 262 -13.97 -15.55 20.19
CA ARG A 262 -12.57 -15.13 20.06
C ARG A 262 -12.02 -15.46 18.68
N ARG A 263 -12.32 -16.65 18.15
CA ARG A 263 -11.90 -17.07 16.82
C ARG A 263 -12.49 -16.15 15.75
N ARG A 264 -13.80 -15.89 15.78
CA ARG A 264 -14.49 -14.98 14.86
C ARG A 264 -13.95 -13.55 14.93
N LYS A 265 -13.61 -13.05 16.12
CA LYS A 265 -12.93 -11.76 16.28
C LYS A 265 -11.56 -11.74 15.59
N THR A 266 -10.73 -12.77 15.79
CA THR A 266 -9.45 -12.89 15.08
C THR A 266 -9.62 -12.80 13.57
N PHE A 267 -10.63 -13.47 13.04
CA PHE A 267 -10.94 -13.48 11.62
C PHE A 267 -11.45 -12.16 11.09
N SER A 268 -12.37 -11.53 11.82
CA SER A 268 -12.86 -10.20 11.47
C SER A 268 -11.72 -9.18 11.41
N LEU A 269 -10.70 -9.32 12.26
CA LEU A 269 -9.52 -8.47 12.24
C LEU A 269 -8.61 -8.76 11.04
N LEU A 270 -8.50 -10.01 10.59
CA LEU A 270 -7.79 -10.35 9.34
C LEU A 270 -8.50 -9.82 8.10
N VAL A 271 -9.83 -9.91 8.06
CA VAL A 271 -10.64 -9.29 7.00
C VAL A 271 -10.43 -7.78 7.01
N ALA A 272 -10.47 -7.16 8.19
CA ALA A 272 -10.24 -5.73 8.34
C ALA A 272 -8.85 -5.31 7.86
N SER A 273 -7.79 -6.07 8.15
CA SER A 273 -6.43 -5.74 7.66
C SER A 273 -6.31 -5.83 6.15
N VAL A 274 -6.92 -6.85 5.54
CA VAL A 274 -6.91 -7.02 4.07
C VAL A 274 -7.71 -5.92 3.37
N LEU A 275 -8.88 -5.57 3.90
CA LEU A 275 -9.69 -4.48 3.38
C LEU A 275 -8.98 -3.13 3.55
N ALA A 276 -8.37 -2.87 4.70
CA ALA A 276 -7.61 -1.64 4.94
C ALA A 276 -6.44 -1.52 3.95
N PHE A 277 -5.68 -2.60 3.75
CA PHE A 277 -4.63 -2.65 2.74
C PHE A 277 -5.19 -2.37 1.33
N ALA A 278 -6.20 -3.12 0.90
CA ALA A 278 -6.78 -2.96 -0.43
C ALA A 278 -7.30 -1.53 -0.68
N LEU A 279 -8.08 -0.98 0.25
CA LEU A 279 -8.69 0.34 0.12
C LEU A 279 -7.66 1.48 0.14
N CYS A 280 -6.57 1.34 0.89
CA CYS A 280 -5.53 2.37 0.95
C CYS A 280 -4.65 2.39 -0.30
N TRP A 281 -4.37 1.22 -0.87
CA TRP A 281 -3.55 1.10 -2.08
C TRP A 281 -4.35 1.37 -3.37
N LEU A 282 -5.68 1.20 -3.34
CA LEU A 282 -6.50 1.26 -4.56
C LEU A 282 -6.42 2.62 -5.27
N PRO A 283 -6.48 3.77 -4.58
CA PRO A 283 -6.41 5.07 -5.25
C PRO A 283 -5.09 5.29 -5.98
N LEU A 284 -3.97 4.84 -5.41
CA LEU A 284 -2.66 4.94 -6.06
C LEU A 284 -2.59 4.06 -7.31
N GLN A 285 -3.07 2.81 -7.23
CA GLN A 285 -3.04 1.91 -8.37
C GLN A 285 -3.98 2.36 -9.50
N VAL A 286 -5.16 2.87 -9.16
CA VAL A 286 -6.09 3.45 -10.13
C VAL A 286 -5.50 4.69 -10.78
N LEU A 287 -4.86 5.57 -10.01
CA LEU A 287 -4.21 6.76 -10.55
C LEU A 287 -3.06 6.40 -11.49
N ASN A 288 -2.20 5.45 -11.11
CA ASN A 288 -1.13 4.95 -11.98
C ASN A 288 -1.69 4.36 -13.27
N LEU A 289 -2.76 3.56 -13.19
CA LEU A 289 -3.44 3.01 -14.36
C LEU A 289 -4.04 4.10 -15.25
N MET A 290 -4.63 5.14 -14.67
CA MET A 290 -5.15 6.29 -15.43
C MET A 290 -4.03 7.04 -16.15
N MET A 291 -2.89 7.27 -15.48
CA MET A 291 -1.71 7.88 -16.12
C MET A 291 -1.14 7.02 -17.25
N ASP A 292 -1.28 5.69 -17.17
CA ASP A 292 -0.85 4.78 -18.23
C ASP A 292 -1.81 4.79 -19.44
N LEU A 293 -3.11 5.03 -19.22
CA LEU A 293 -4.15 5.04 -20.25
C LEU A 293 -4.35 6.40 -20.94
N ASP A 294 -4.03 7.49 -20.25
CA ASP A 294 -4.15 8.87 -20.73
C ASP A 294 -2.80 9.61 -20.61
N PRO A 295 -1.82 9.29 -21.48
CA PRO A 295 -0.49 9.90 -21.44
C PRO A 295 -0.51 11.40 -21.76
N ASP A 296 -1.57 11.90 -22.40
CA ASP A 296 -1.72 13.32 -22.72
C ASP A 296 -2.29 14.15 -21.56
N PHE A 297 -2.66 13.49 -20.45
CA PHE A 297 -3.25 14.10 -19.24
C PHE A 297 -4.50 14.93 -19.55
N LEU A 298 -5.31 14.47 -20.52
CA LEU A 298 -6.52 15.16 -20.99
C LEU A 298 -7.65 15.12 -19.97
N ILE A 299 -7.67 14.11 -19.08
CA ILE A 299 -8.75 13.89 -18.10
C ILE A 299 -8.43 14.57 -16.75
N ILE A 300 -7.18 14.48 -16.29
CA ILE A 300 -6.72 15.06 -15.03
C ILE A 300 -5.65 16.08 -15.40
N GLY A 301 -6.03 17.35 -15.53
CA GLY A 301 -5.11 18.39 -15.99
C GLY A 301 -3.75 18.36 -15.27
N LYS A 302 -2.68 18.54 -16.05
CA LYS A 302 -1.26 18.42 -15.67
C LYS A 302 -0.89 19.16 -14.37
N ARG A 303 -1.64 20.21 -14.03
CA ARG A 303 -1.51 20.99 -12.80
C ARG A 303 -1.78 20.22 -11.51
N TYR A 304 -2.69 19.24 -11.50
CA TYR A 304 -3.13 18.54 -10.28
C TYR A 304 -2.54 17.14 -10.11
N ILE A 305 -1.89 16.61 -11.14
CA ILE A 305 -1.46 15.20 -11.15
C ILE A 305 -0.44 14.89 -10.04
N ASN A 306 0.57 15.75 -9.86
CA ASN A 306 1.59 15.58 -8.81
C ASN A 306 0.96 15.65 -7.41
N LEU A 307 -0.02 16.54 -7.22
CA LEU A 307 -0.73 16.67 -5.95
C LEU A 307 -1.58 15.42 -5.66
N LEU A 308 -2.32 14.93 -6.66
CA LEU A 308 -3.11 13.69 -6.55
C LEU A 308 -2.21 12.48 -6.29
N GLN A 309 -1.07 12.37 -6.98
CA GLN A 309 -0.10 11.30 -6.78
C GLN A 309 0.43 11.30 -5.35
N VAL A 310 0.82 12.45 -4.80
CA VAL A 310 1.28 12.55 -3.41
C VAL A 310 0.16 12.26 -2.40
N CYS A 311 -1.08 12.68 -2.67
CA CYS A 311 -2.25 12.32 -1.85
C CYS A 311 -2.50 10.81 -1.82
N CYS A 312 -2.57 10.18 -3.00
CA CYS A 312 -2.80 8.74 -3.14
C CYS A 312 -1.64 7.94 -2.55
N HIS A 313 -0.40 8.38 -2.75
CA HIS A 313 0.78 7.77 -2.17
C HIS A 313 0.78 7.87 -0.64
N LEU A 314 0.43 9.03 -0.06
CA LEU A 314 0.30 9.18 1.39
C LEU A 314 -0.75 8.23 1.96
N LEU A 315 -1.90 8.10 1.29
CA LEU A 315 -2.95 7.16 1.69
C LEU A 315 -2.46 5.71 1.63
N ALA A 316 -1.76 5.31 0.56
CA ALA A 316 -1.17 3.97 0.45
C ALA A 316 -0.18 3.70 1.60
N MET A 317 0.70 4.65 1.91
CA MET A 317 1.68 4.53 3.00
C MET A 317 1.01 4.49 4.40
N SER A 318 -0.16 5.10 4.55
CA SER A 318 -0.94 5.00 5.80
C SER A 318 -1.38 3.56 6.12
N SER A 319 -1.42 2.65 5.14
CA SER A 319 -1.84 1.25 5.35
C SER A 319 -1.01 0.53 6.44
N SER A 320 0.29 0.79 6.49
CA SER A 320 1.22 0.23 7.49
C SER A 320 0.94 0.70 8.91
N CYS A 321 0.21 1.81 9.08
CA CYS A 321 -0.20 2.30 10.40
C CYS A 321 -1.31 1.45 11.01
N TYR A 322 -2.22 0.87 10.20
CA TYR A 322 -3.40 0.18 10.72
C TYR A 322 -3.06 -1.19 11.32
N ASN A 323 -2.06 -1.88 10.78
CA ASN A 323 -1.67 -3.23 11.17
C ASN A 323 -1.42 -3.36 12.69
N PRO A 324 -0.57 -2.54 13.33
CA PRO A 324 -0.39 -2.53 14.78
C PRO A 324 -1.67 -2.36 15.57
N PHE A 325 -2.57 -1.45 15.19
CA PHE A 325 -3.81 -1.21 15.93
C PHE A 325 -4.79 -2.39 15.82
N ILE A 326 -4.90 -2.97 14.62
CA ILE A 326 -5.73 -4.14 14.35
C ILE A 326 -5.25 -5.32 15.20
N TYR A 327 -3.95 -5.63 15.18
CA TYR A 327 -3.40 -6.78 15.92
C TYR A 327 -3.25 -6.51 17.43
N ALA A 328 -3.03 -5.26 17.86
CA ALA A 328 -3.06 -4.87 19.27
C ALA A 328 -4.44 -5.10 19.90
N SER A 329 -5.51 -4.87 19.12
CA SER A 329 -6.90 -5.13 19.58
C SER A 329 -7.21 -6.62 19.79
N LEU A 330 -6.38 -7.51 19.22
CA LEU A 330 -6.48 -8.97 19.34
C LEU A 330 -5.87 -9.49 20.64
N HIS A 331 -4.77 -8.87 21.08
CA HIS A 331 -3.98 -9.34 22.22
C HIS A 331 -4.20 -8.43 23.45
N SER A 332 -4.92 -8.95 24.45
CA SER A 332 -5.15 -8.27 25.73
C SER A 332 -3.86 -7.83 26.43
N LYS A 333 -2.75 -8.55 26.22
CA LYS A 333 -1.41 -8.20 26.72
C LYS A 333 -0.78 -7.01 25.99
N VAL A 334 -0.92 -6.92 24.68
CA VAL A 334 -0.46 -5.79 23.87
C VAL A 334 -1.19 -4.52 24.31
N ARG A 335 -2.51 -4.61 24.57
CA ARG A 335 -3.28 -3.52 25.16
C ARG A 335 -2.76 -3.08 26.54
N MET A 336 -2.26 -3.99 27.37
CA MET A 336 -1.69 -3.64 28.68
C MET A 336 -0.33 -2.96 28.56
N HIS A 337 0.54 -3.42 27.66
CA HIS A 337 1.81 -2.73 27.39
C HIS A 337 1.58 -1.36 26.74
N LEU A 338 0.70 -1.25 25.74
CA LEU A 338 0.30 0.05 25.16
C LEU A 338 -0.33 0.98 26.19
N LYS A 339 -1.20 0.48 27.09
CA LYS A 339 -1.72 1.30 28.21
C LYS A 339 -0.66 1.68 29.22
N GLY A 340 0.35 0.84 29.46
CA GLY A 340 1.47 1.13 30.35
C GLY A 340 2.34 2.29 29.83
N TYR A 341 2.58 2.33 28.51
CA TYR A 341 3.33 3.41 27.86
C TYR A 341 2.48 4.69 27.63
N LEU A 342 1.22 4.55 27.23
CA LEU A 342 0.32 5.69 26.96
C LEU A 342 -0.31 6.29 28.23
N CYS A 343 -0.33 5.56 29.35
CA CYS A 343 -0.84 6.02 30.64
C CYS A 343 0.04 5.51 31.80
N PRO A 344 1.25 6.07 32.01
CA PRO A 344 2.14 5.67 33.11
C PRO A 344 1.51 5.86 34.50
N CYS A 345 0.54 6.76 34.62
CA CYS A 345 0.01 7.24 35.90
C CYS A 345 -0.97 6.28 36.60
N ARG A 346 -1.43 5.19 35.97
CA ARG A 346 -2.46 4.30 36.57
C ARG A 346 -1.92 3.10 37.34
N ASN A 347 -0.67 2.68 37.10
CA ASN A 347 -0.09 1.52 37.78
C ASN A 347 0.48 1.82 39.18
N ARG A 348 0.62 3.10 39.57
CA ARG A 348 1.16 3.46 40.88
C ARG A 348 0.14 3.39 42.03
N LYS A 349 -1.16 3.28 41.74
CA LYS A 349 -2.22 3.26 42.77
C LYS A 349 -2.65 1.86 43.24
N SER A 350 -2.24 0.78 42.57
CA SER A 350 -2.55 -0.59 43.01
C SER A 350 -1.49 -1.24 43.90
N GLY A 351 -0.37 -0.58 44.18
CA GLY A 351 0.73 -1.13 45.00
C GLY A 351 0.71 -0.75 46.49
N MET A 352 -0.33 -0.07 46.99
CA MET A 352 -0.30 0.52 48.33
C MET A 352 -1.46 0.11 49.26
N VAL A 353 -2.26 -0.88 48.87
CA VAL A 353 -3.31 -1.46 49.75
C VAL A 353 -3.14 -2.96 49.78
N GLU A 354 -2.19 -3.44 50.60
CA GLU A 354 -2.23 -4.72 51.31
C GLU A 354 -0.92 -4.90 52.12
N ARG A 355 -0.94 -4.47 53.37
CA ARG A 355 -0.19 -5.12 54.46
C ARG A 355 -1.15 -5.34 55.60
N PRO A 356 -1.65 -6.56 55.83
CA PRO A 356 -2.15 -6.93 57.14
C PRO A 356 -0.94 -7.11 58.05
N THR A 357 -0.76 -6.22 59.01
CA THR A 357 0.13 -6.44 60.15
C THR A 357 -0.50 -7.51 61.05
N SER A 358 0.08 -8.70 61.03
CA SER A 358 -0.07 -9.70 62.08
C SER A 358 1.32 -10.02 62.67
N ARG A 359 1.33 -10.31 63.98
CA ARG A 359 2.45 -10.41 64.96
C ARG A 359 2.56 -9.09 65.76
N SER A 360 2.24 -9.04 67.05
CA SER A 360 2.48 -10.03 68.13
C SER A 360 1.35 -10.01 69.15
#